data_AF-A0A0D8ZXG8-F1
#
_entry.id   AF-A0A0D8ZXG8-F1
#
_cell.length_a   1.000
_cell.length_b   1.000
_cell.length_c   1.000
_cell.angle_alpha   90.00
_cell.angle_beta   90.00
_cell.angle_gamma   90.00
#
_symmetry.space_group_name_H-M   'P 1'
#
loop_
_entity.id
_entity.type
_entity.pdbx_description
1 polymer ?
#
loop_
_entity_poly.entity_id
_entity_poly.type
_entity_poly.pdbx_seq_one_letter_code
_entity_poly.pdbx_strand_id
1 'polypeptide(L)'
;MSTEIEVVKASIFKYLSHLHDADYLGAIATSMPLSKFCNIVSLLLQSGDNETVGLTMLFITDLVMAGSHHPQCAEFGEQYPNSLVVKTLEQMVFSLNHYICTQSVYTLGKTCSYNSVDAINQAFFKLRDIAPFALPRLMGEMGWLGADNFWELLESMISSPVYATRWAVLDILHEFNGDQPTEEDELYQHKCKLVEELRQDSNIYVRLEAEYEYQLLKFRSKSYELPKAERRKQ
;
A
#
# COMPACT_ATOMS: atom_id res chain seq x y z
N MET A 1 7.32 -18.06 27.17
CA MET A 1 6.43 -17.22 26.33
C MET A 1 6.69 -15.73 26.52
N SER A 2 6.42 -15.10 27.68
CA SER A 2 6.69 -13.66 27.86
C SER A 2 8.15 -13.27 27.62
N THR A 3 9.12 -14.01 28.17
CA THR A 3 10.56 -13.76 27.95
C THR A 3 10.98 -13.88 26.48
N GLU A 4 10.36 -14.79 25.74
CA GLU A 4 10.71 -15.04 24.34
C GLU A 4 10.16 -13.96 23.42
N ILE A 5 8.95 -13.47 23.72
CA ILE A 5 8.36 -12.31 23.04
C ILE A 5 9.26 -11.09 23.24
N GLU A 6 9.71 -10.83 24.46
CA GLU A 6 10.60 -9.69 24.73
C GLU A 6 11.96 -9.81 24.01
N VAL A 7 12.52 -11.03 23.91
CA VAL A 7 13.77 -11.26 23.16
C VAL A 7 13.60 -10.96 21.67
N VAL A 8 12.52 -11.43 21.05
CA VAL A 8 12.24 -11.16 19.63
C VAL A 8 11.94 -9.67 19.43
N LYS A 9 11.12 -9.08 20.29
CA LYS A 9 10.79 -7.65 20.26
C LYS A 9 12.06 -6.80 20.33
N ALA A 10 12.95 -7.07 21.30
CA ALA A 10 14.21 -6.34 21.44
C ALA A 10 15.11 -6.49 20.20
N SER A 11 15.15 -7.69 19.60
CA SER A 11 15.93 -7.94 18.38
C SER A 11 15.36 -7.18 17.18
N ILE A 12 14.04 -7.17 17.02
CA ILE A 12 13.35 -6.34 16.01
C ILE A 12 13.66 -4.87 16.28
N PHE A 13 13.50 -4.36 17.48
CA PHE A 13 13.78 -2.94 17.76
C PHE A 13 15.23 -2.55 17.44
N LYS A 14 16.18 -3.46 17.64
CA LYS A 14 17.58 -3.26 17.31
C LYS A 14 17.88 -3.37 15.80
N TYR A 15 17.02 -4.00 14.98
CA TYR A 15 17.31 -4.20 13.54
C TYR A 15 17.51 -2.89 12.79
N LEU A 16 16.94 -1.76 13.25
CA LEU A 16 17.17 -0.45 12.63
C LEU A 16 18.66 -0.04 12.63
N SER A 17 19.47 -0.56 13.55
CA SER A 17 20.93 -0.36 13.55
C SER A 17 21.68 -1.31 12.60
N HIS A 18 20.94 -2.20 11.94
CA HIS A 18 21.41 -3.30 11.09
C HIS A 18 20.64 -3.31 9.75
N LEU A 19 20.17 -2.16 9.27
CA LEU A 19 19.51 -2.06 7.97
C LEU A 19 20.43 -2.61 6.88
N HIS A 20 19.88 -3.46 6.00
CA HIS A 20 20.58 -4.19 4.94
C HIS A 20 21.57 -5.29 5.40
N ASP A 21 21.64 -5.59 6.70
CA ASP A 21 22.40 -6.72 7.24
C ASP A 21 21.54 -8.01 7.19
N ALA A 22 21.68 -8.75 6.10
CA ALA A 22 20.91 -9.98 5.88
C ALA A 22 21.26 -11.09 6.90
N ASP A 23 22.48 -11.11 7.43
CA ASP A 23 22.90 -12.04 8.48
C ASP A 23 22.14 -11.74 9.78
N TYR A 24 21.98 -10.46 10.12
CA TYR A 24 21.19 -10.06 11.30
C TYR A 24 19.72 -10.45 11.18
N LEU A 25 19.10 -10.23 10.00
CA LEU A 25 17.72 -10.65 9.73
C LEU A 25 17.57 -12.18 9.84
N GLY A 26 18.50 -12.93 9.24
CA GLY A 26 18.53 -14.38 9.29
C GLY A 26 18.71 -14.93 10.70
N ALA A 27 19.56 -14.30 11.51
CA ALA A 27 19.77 -14.67 12.91
C ALA A 27 18.49 -14.50 13.75
N ILE A 28 17.69 -13.46 13.50
CA ILE A 28 16.39 -13.29 14.15
C ILE A 28 15.43 -14.40 13.72
N ALA A 29 15.27 -14.60 12.40
CA ALA A 29 14.32 -15.56 11.84
C ALA A 29 14.61 -17.02 12.23
N THR A 30 15.89 -17.37 12.42
CA THR A 30 16.34 -18.72 12.79
C THR A 30 16.61 -18.91 14.29
N SER A 31 16.38 -17.87 15.11
CA SER A 31 16.59 -17.92 16.57
C SER A 31 15.73 -18.96 17.29
N MET A 32 14.65 -19.43 16.65
CA MET A 32 13.72 -20.41 17.17
C MET A 32 12.98 -21.12 16.01
N PRO A 33 12.24 -22.21 16.28
CA PRO A 33 11.44 -22.86 15.25
C PRO A 33 10.48 -21.88 14.57
N LEU A 34 10.39 -21.94 13.24
CA LEU A 34 9.65 -20.98 12.41
C LEU A 34 8.19 -20.78 12.85
N SER A 35 7.48 -21.86 13.18
CA SER A 35 6.09 -21.76 13.66
C SER A 35 5.97 -20.92 14.93
N LYS A 36 6.93 -21.03 15.84
CA LYS A 36 7.00 -20.25 17.07
C LYS A 36 7.38 -18.80 16.78
N PHE A 37 8.32 -18.58 15.87
CA PHE A 37 8.69 -17.24 15.41
C PHE A 37 7.49 -16.50 14.81
N CYS A 38 6.78 -17.11 13.87
CA CYS A 38 5.57 -16.56 13.25
C CYS A 38 4.47 -16.24 14.28
N ASN A 39 4.31 -17.09 15.31
CA ASN A 39 3.37 -16.82 16.40
C ASN A 39 3.77 -15.57 17.20
N ILE A 40 5.05 -15.41 17.55
CA ILE A 40 5.53 -14.23 18.27
C ILE A 40 5.38 -12.97 17.41
N VAL A 41 5.77 -13.02 16.13
CA VAL A 41 5.58 -11.90 15.20
C VAL A 41 4.12 -11.49 15.12
N SER A 42 3.20 -12.46 15.04
CA SER A 42 1.75 -12.18 15.02
C SER A 42 1.25 -11.54 16.33
N LEU A 43 1.78 -11.97 17.48
CA LEU A 43 1.48 -11.32 18.77
C LEU A 43 2.00 -9.88 18.85
N LEU A 44 3.17 -9.60 18.28
CA LEU A 44 3.72 -8.24 18.21
C LEU A 44 2.89 -7.32 17.30
N LEU A 45 2.42 -7.84 16.16
CA LEU A 45 1.47 -7.15 15.28
C LEU A 45 0.13 -6.83 15.98
N GLN A 46 -0.28 -7.66 16.95
CA GLN A 46 -1.52 -7.49 17.71
C GLN A 46 -1.32 -6.83 19.08
N SER A 47 -0.14 -6.26 19.35
CA SER A 47 0.22 -5.71 20.67
C SER A 47 -0.59 -4.47 21.08
N GLY A 48 -1.25 -3.79 20.12
CA GLY A 48 -1.94 -2.52 20.35
C GLY A 48 -1.02 -1.31 20.48
N ASP A 49 0.29 -1.51 20.47
CA ASP A 49 1.30 -0.44 20.51
C ASP A 49 1.77 -0.11 19.08
N ASN A 50 1.45 1.10 18.60
CA ASN A 50 1.70 1.49 17.21
C ASN A 50 3.19 1.39 16.83
N GLU A 51 4.11 1.69 17.75
CA GLU A 51 5.55 1.59 17.50
C GLU A 51 5.97 0.14 17.31
N THR A 52 5.58 -0.75 18.22
CA THR A 52 5.85 -2.19 18.11
C THR A 52 5.27 -2.76 16.83
N VAL A 53 4.02 -2.39 16.48
CA VAL A 53 3.38 -2.88 15.26
C VAL A 53 4.12 -2.38 14.02
N GLY A 54 4.41 -1.09 13.95
CA GLY A 54 5.09 -0.46 12.82
C GLY A 54 6.48 -1.03 12.58
N LEU A 55 7.28 -1.19 13.64
CA LEU A 55 8.62 -1.79 13.53
C LEU A 55 8.55 -3.26 13.15
N THR A 56 7.56 -4.00 13.64
CA THR A 56 7.35 -5.40 13.25
C THR A 56 6.99 -5.53 11.77
N MET A 57 6.11 -4.66 11.25
CA MET A 57 5.75 -4.61 9.84
C MET A 57 6.93 -4.28 8.93
N LEU A 58 7.74 -3.27 9.30
CA LEU A 58 8.94 -2.91 8.55
C LEU A 58 9.97 -4.04 8.56
N PHE A 59 10.18 -4.68 9.71
CA PHE A 59 11.03 -5.87 9.82
C PHE A 59 10.55 -7.01 8.91
N ILE A 60 9.24 -7.30 8.88
CA ILE A 60 8.66 -8.33 8.00
C ILE A 60 8.95 -8.00 6.53
N THR A 61 8.71 -6.75 6.13
CA THR A 61 8.97 -6.29 4.76
C THR A 61 10.43 -6.51 4.39
N ASP A 62 11.37 -6.09 5.23
CA ASP A 62 12.80 -6.25 4.97
C ASP A 62 13.23 -7.72 5.01
N LEU A 63 12.71 -8.52 5.93
CA LEU A 63 13.01 -9.95 6.02
C LEU A 63 12.57 -10.71 4.77
N VAL A 64 11.38 -10.40 4.23
CA VAL A 64 10.91 -11.03 2.99
C VAL A 64 11.68 -10.50 1.78
N MET A 65 11.85 -9.19 1.67
CA MET A 65 12.47 -8.58 0.49
C MET A 65 13.97 -8.81 0.42
N ALA A 66 14.71 -8.40 1.45
CA ALA A 66 16.16 -8.51 1.50
C ALA A 66 16.62 -9.91 1.92
N GLY A 67 15.87 -10.58 2.80
CA GLY A 67 16.20 -11.92 3.25
C GLY A 67 15.96 -13.00 2.20
N SER A 68 15.13 -12.78 1.17
CA SER A 68 14.85 -13.80 0.12
C SER A 68 16.10 -14.36 -0.58
N HIS A 69 17.20 -13.60 -0.62
CA HIS A 69 18.46 -14.03 -1.21
C HIS A 69 19.42 -14.69 -0.20
N HIS A 70 19.05 -14.74 1.07
CA HIS A 70 19.89 -15.25 2.15
C HIS A 70 19.46 -16.66 2.58
N PRO A 71 20.37 -17.66 2.63
CA PRO A 71 20.01 -19.05 2.94
C PRO A 71 19.29 -19.25 4.27
N GLN A 72 19.61 -18.44 5.29
CA GLN A 72 18.97 -18.54 6.60
C GLN A 72 17.51 -18.08 6.61
N CYS A 73 17.09 -17.29 5.63
CA CYS A 73 15.73 -16.75 5.55
C CYS A 73 14.85 -17.55 4.59
N ALA A 74 15.42 -18.52 3.85
CA ALA A 74 14.71 -19.26 2.81
C ALA A 74 13.45 -19.97 3.34
N GLU A 75 13.55 -20.62 4.50
CA GLU A 75 12.40 -21.31 5.12
C GLU A 75 11.27 -20.34 5.48
N PHE A 76 11.62 -19.17 6.02
CA PHE A 76 10.63 -18.12 6.30
C PHE A 76 9.98 -17.62 5.01
N GLY A 77 10.77 -17.32 3.97
CA GLY A 77 10.28 -16.82 2.68
C GLY A 77 9.33 -17.81 1.99
N GLU A 78 9.64 -19.11 2.02
CA GLU A 78 8.79 -20.14 1.42
C GLU A 78 7.44 -20.29 2.14
N GLN A 79 7.44 -20.22 3.48
CA GLN A 79 6.23 -20.39 4.27
C GLN A 79 5.44 -19.09 4.49
N TYR A 80 6.06 -17.93 4.28
CA TYR A 80 5.49 -16.62 4.55
C TYR A 80 4.08 -16.45 3.93
N PRO A 81 3.83 -16.76 2.64
CA PRO A 81 2.52 -16.55 2.01
C PRO A 81 1.36 -17.28 2.71
N ASN A 82 1.63 -18.39 3.40
CA ASN A 82 0.63 -19.20 4.09
C ASN A 82 0.71 -19.09 5.62
N SER A 83 1.56 -18.20 6.12
CA SER A 83 1.87 -18.06 7.55
C SER A 83 0.75 -17.38 8.34
N LEU A 84 0.80 -17.50 9.67
CA LEU A 84 -0.06 -16.73 10.57
C LEU A 84 0.18 -15.21 10.45
N VAL A 85 1.39 -14.80 10.05
CA VAL A 85 1.76 -13.39 9.88
C VAL A 85 0.91 -12.75 8.79
N VAL A 86 0.83 -13.38 7.60
CA VAL A 86 -0.01 -12.88 6.50
C VAL A 86 -1.48 -12.82 6.90
N LYS A 87 -2.02 -13.88 7.53
CA LYS A 87 -3.40 -13.89 8.03
C LYS A 87 -3.69 -12.77 9.04
N THR A 88 -2.69 -12.43 9.85
CA THR A 88 -2.80 -11.34 10.83
C THR A 88 -2.79 -9.98 10.12
N LEU A 89 -1.91 -9.77 9.15
CA LEU A 89 -1.90 -8.56 8.31
C LEU A 89 -3.23 -8.38 7.56
N GLU A 90 -3.78 -9.45 7.00
CA GLU A 90 -5.11 -9.46 6.34
C GLU A 90 -6.26 -9.12 7.29
N GLN A 91 -6.14 -9.33 8.60
CA GLN A 91 -7.13 -8.85 9.56
C GLN A 91 -6.93 -7.36 9.86
N MET A 92 -5.67 -6.92 9.88
CA MET A 92 -5.30 -5.54 10.24
C MET A 92 -5.60 -4.53 9.14
N VAL A 93 -5.75 -4.95 7.87
CA VAL A 93 -6.23 -4.05 6.79
C VAL A 93 -7.64 -3.51 7.05
N PHE A 94 -8.41 -4.11 7.96
CA PHE A 94 -9.74 -3.62 8.37
C PHE A 94 -9.70 -2.64 9.57
N SER A 95 -8.52 -2.28 10.05
CA SER A 95 -8.35 -1.37 11.19
C SER A 95 -8.86 0.04 10.88
N LEU A 96 -9.57 0.65 11.83
CA LEU A 96 -9.94 2.08 11.76
C LEU A 96 -8.76 3.00 12.10
N ASN A 97 -7.68 2.47 12.69
CA ASN A 97 -6.45 3.22 12.83
C ASN A 97 -5.77 3.30 11.46
N HIS A 98 -5.80 4.50 10.86
CA HIS A 98 -5.26 4.77 9.54
C HIS A 98 -3.81 4.31 9.37
N TYR A 99 -2.95 4.54 10.38
CA TYR A 99 -1.56 4.10 10.34
C TYR A 99 -1.46 2.58 10.22
N ILE A 100 -2.20 1.85 11.06
CA ILE A 100 -2.17 0.38 11.07
C ILE A 100 -2.73 -0.20 9.77
N CYS A 101 -3.87 0.33 9.29
CA CYS A 101 -4.46 -0.07 8.02
C CYS A 101 -3.46 0.11 6.87
N THR A 102 -2.92 1.33 6.72
CA THR A 102 -2.03 1.67 5.58
C THR A 102 -0.70 0.93 5.62
N GLN A 103 -0.13 0.69 6.81
CA GLN A 103 1.09 -0.11 6.96
C GLN A 103 0.83 -1.60 6.70
N SER A 104 -0.31 -2.15 7.14
CA SER A 104 -0.66 -3.55 6.85
C SER A 104 -0.80 -3.78 5.34
N VAL A 105 -1.51 -2.88 4.67
CA VAL A 105 -1.70 -2.90 3.21
C VAL A 105 -0.36 -2.77 2.50
N TYR A 106 0.49 -1.83 2.91
CA TYR A 106 1.84 -1.67 2.37
C TYR A 106 2.68 -2.93 2.51
N THR A 107 2.72 -3.52 3.71
CA THR A 107 3.51 -4.72 3.97
C THR A 107 3.06 -5.85 3.06
N LEU A 108 1.74 -6.11 2.96
CA LEU A 108 1.21 -7.14 2.05
C LEU A 108 1.58 -6.87 0.58
N GLY A 109 1.45 -5.63 0.12
CA GLY A 109 1.80 -5.23 -1.25
C GLY A 109 3.29 -5.39 -1.55
N LYS A 110 4.16 -4.93 -0.65
CA LYS A 110 5.62 -5.04 -0.82
C LYS A 110 6.14 -6.46 -0.71
N THR A 111 5.52 -7.30 0.10
CA THR A 111 5.88 -8.72 0.15
C THR A 111 5.24 -9.56 -0.95
N CYS A 112 4.61 -8.92 -1.95
CA CYS A 112 3.94 -9.57 -3.08
C CYS A 112 2.93 -10.65 -2.63
N SER A 113 2.14 -10.35 -1.61
CA SER A 113 1.11 -11.25 -1.08
C SER A 113 -0.11 -11.29 -2.01
N TYR A 114 0.04 -11.88 -3.20
CA TYR A 114 -1.02 -11.95 -4.22
C TYR A 114 -2.31 -12.62 -3.71
N ASN A 115 -2.19 -13.60 -2.81
CA ASN A 115 -3.35 -14.27 -2.19
C ASN A 115 -4.18 -13.34 -1.27
N SER A 116 -3.63 -12.18 -0.88
CA SER A 116 -4.28 -11.23 0.01
C SER A 116 -5.12 -10.17 -0.73
N VAL A 117 -5.16 -10.21 -2.08
CA VAL A 117 -5.97 -9.27 -2.89
C VAL A 117 -7.43 -9.30 -2.46
N ASP A 118 -8.00 -10.48 -2.19
CA ASP A 118 -9.40 -10.61 -1.74
C ASP A 118 -9.64 -9.89 -0.40
N ALA A 119 -8.71 -10.00 0.55
CA ALA A 119 -8.81 -9.32 1.84
C ALA A 119 -8.74 -7.79 1.68
N ILE A 120 -7.86 -7.29 0.80
CA ILE A 120 -7.73 -5.87 0.50
C ILE A 120 -8.98 -5.35 -0.21
N ASN A 121 -9.54 -6.10 -1.16
CA ASN A 121 -10.78 -5.75 -1.86
C ASN A 121 -11.99 -5.71 -0.89
N GLN A 122 -12.10 -6.67 0.02
CA GLN A 122 -13.11 -6.63 1.07
C GLN A 122 -12.93 -5.42 2.00
N ALA A 123 -11.68 -5.09 2.35
CA ALA A 123 -11.38 -3.92 3.16
C ALA A 123 -11.75 -2.61 2.46
N PHE A 124 -11.53 -2.51 1.15
CA PHE A 124 -11.98 -1.38 0.34
C PHE A 124 -13.48 -1.14 0.51
N PHE A 125 -14.33 -2.15 0.27
CA PHE A 125 -15.79 -1.95 0.37
C PHE A 125 -16.23 -1.60 1.79
N LYS A 126 -15.58 -2.16 2.81
CA LYS A 126 -15.88 -1.84 4.21
C LYS A 126 -15.47 -0.43 4.59
N LEU A 127 -14.35 0.07 4.07
CA LEU A 127 -13.75 1.34 4.50
C LEU A 127 -14.10 2.52 3.58
N ARG A 128 -14.61 2.26 2.37
CA ARG A 128 -14.86 3.27 1.32
C ARG A 128 -15.48 4.56 1.84
N ASP A 129 -16.56 4.44 2.61
CA ASP A 129 -17.32 5.60 3.08
C ASP A 129 -17.12 5.88 4.58
N ILE A 130 -16.20 5.13 5.24
CA ILE A 130 -15.90 5.23 6.68
C ILE A 130 -14.51 5.83 6.93
N ALA A 131 -13.51 5.39 6.17
CA ALA A 131 -12.13 5.86 6.27
C ALA A 131 -11.56 6.20 4.88
N PRO A 132 -12.06 7.26 4.21
CA PRO A 132 -11.67 7.59 2.84
C PRO A 132 -10.16 7.79 2.62
N PHE A 133 -9.44 8.25 3.64
CA PHE A 133 -7.99 8.44 3.57
C PHE A 133 -7.19 7.14 3.48
N ALA A 134 -7.79 5.98 3.80
CA ALA A 134 -7.12 4.69 3.60
C ALA A 134 -7.20 4.20 2.14
N LEU A 135 -8.11 4.75 1.34
CA LEU A 135 -8.40 4.26 -0.01
C LEU A 135 -7.25 4.43 -0.99
N PRO A 136 -6.49 5.56 -1.00
CA PRO A 136 -5.36 5.68 -1.91
C PRO A 136 -4.37 4.54 -1.77
N ARG A 137 -4.05 4.16 -0.52
CA ARG A 137 -3.15 3.04 -0.24
C ARG A 137 -3.74 1.68 -0.62
N LEU A 138 -5.01 1.44 -0.31
CA LEU A 138 -5.70 0.20 -0.70
C LEU A 138 -5.69 0.02 -2.22
N MET A 139 -6.07 1.07 -2.95
CA MET A 139 -6.14 1.07 -4.40
C MET A 139 -4.76 0.94 -5.04
N GLY A 140 -3.75 1.65 -4.52
CA GLY A 140 -2.37 1.57 -4.99
C GLY A 140 -1.80 0.15 -4.89
N GLU A 141 -1.96 -0.52 -3.74
CA GLU A 141 -1.47 -1.89 -3.60
C GLU A 141 -2.33 -2.92 -4.35
N MET A 142 -3.64 -2.70 -4.51
CA MET A 142 -4.46 -3.56 -5.39
C MET A 142 -4.00 -3.48 -6.85
N GLY A 143 -3.72 -2.27 -7.35
CA GLY A 143 -3.14 -2.08 -8.68
C GLY A 143 -1.78 -2.77 -8.82
N TRP A 144 -0.92 -2.63 -7.81
CA TRP A 144 0.40 -3.28 -7.77
C TRP A 144 0.31 -4.82 -7.76
N LEU A 145 -0.65 -5.38 -7.01
CA LEU A 145 -0.87 -6.83 -6.93
C LEU A 145 -1.66 -7.39 -8.12
N GLY A 146 -2.09 -6.54 -9.07
CA GLY A 146 -2.78 -6.96 -10.29
C GLY A 146 -4.25 -7.26 -10.12
N ALA A 147 -4.98 -6.50 -9.29
CA ALA A 147 -6.43 -6.63 -9.17
C ALA A 147 -7.14 -6.24 -10.48
N ASP A 148 -7.95 -7.14 -11.03
CA ASP A 148 -8.63 -6.94 -12.32
C ASP A 148 -9.75 -5.88 -12.27
N ASN A 149 -10.29 -5.60 -11.09
CA ASN A 149 -11.46 -4.74 -10.90
C ASN A 149 -11.11 -3.27 -10.56
N PHE A 150 -9.87 -2.84 -10.82
CA PHE A 150 -9.37 -1.53 -10.40
C PHE A 150 -10.26 -0.35 -10.85
N TRP A 151 -10.71 -0.38 -12.12
CA TRP A 151 -11.53 0.68 -12.69
C TRP A 151 -12.94 0.72 -12.09
N GLU A 152 -13.56 -0.45 -11.89
CA GLU A 152 -14.88 -0.53 -11.25
C GLU A 152 -14.84 0.01 -9.81
N LEU A 153 -13.73 -0.23 -9.09
CA LEU A 153 -13.54 0.32 -7.75
C LEU A 153 -13.45 1.86 -7.79
N LEU A 154 -12.70 2.44 -8.74
CA LEU A 154 -12.63 3.89 -8.91
C LEU A 154 -14.00 4.51 -9.26
N GLU A 155 -14.74 3.93 -10.20
CA GLU A 155 -16.09 4.39 -10.54
C GLU A 155 -17.04 4.32 -9.32
N SER A 156 -16.88 3.29 -8.47
CA SER A 156 -17.63 3.18 -7.23
C SER A 156 -17.28 4.28 -6.20
N MET A 157 -16.06 4.83 -6.25
CA MET A 157 -15.63 5.94 -5.40
C MET A 157 -16.22 7.25 -5.90
N ILE A 158 -16.19 7.51 -7.21
CA ILE A 158 -16.76 8.73 -7.83
C ILE A 158 -18.26 8.86 -7.55
N SER A 159 -18.97 7.74 -7.52
CA SER A 159 -20.41 7.71 -7.21
C SER A 159 -20.73 7.74 -5.70
N SER A 160 -19.73 7.76 -4.81
CA SER A 160 -19.95 7.76 -3.36
C SER A 160 -20.68 9.03 -2.89
N PRO A 161 -21.61 8.93 -1.91
CA PRO A 161 -22.18 10.12 -1.27
C PRO A 161 -21.17 10.92 -0.45
N VAL A 162 -20.06 10.31 -0.02
CA VAL A 162 -19.03 10.94 0.81
C VAL A 162 -18.05 11.70 -0.08
N TYR A 163 -18.00 13.03 0.06
CA TYR A 163 -17.13 13.84 -0.80
C TYR A 163 -15.65 13.50 -0.64
N ALA A 164 -15.21 13.09 0.56
CA ALA A 164 -13.82 12.71 0.81
C ALA A 164 -13.43 11.42 0.06
N THR A 165 -14.38 10.51 -0.17
CA THR A 165 -14.17 9.31 -1.00
C THR A 165 -13.99 9.70 -2.46
N ARG A 166 -14.83 10.61 -2.97
CA ARG A 166 -14.69 11.16 -4.33
C ARG A 166 -13.39 11.95 -4.49
N TRP A 167 -13.00 12.70 -3.47
CA TRP A 167 -11.74 13.45 -3.44
C TRP A 167 -10.51 12.52 -3.49
N ALA A 168 -10.54 11.40 -2.76
CA ALA A 168 -9.45 10.41 -2.76
C ALA A 168 -9.19 9.78 -4.14
N VAL A 169 -10.16 9.82 -5.06
CA VAL A 169 -9.95 9.41 -6.46
C VAL A 169 -8.85 10.24 -7.12
N LEU A 170 -8.78 11.54 -6.84
CA LEU A 170 -7.79 12.43 -7.44
C LEU A 170 -6.38 12.07 -7.00
N ASP A 171 -6.19 11.71 -5.72
CA ASP A 171 -4.92 11.23 -5.17
C ASP A 171 -4.47 9.93 -5.86
N ILE A 172 -5.39 8.97 -6.00
CA ILE A 172 -5.11 7.70 -6.70
C ILE A 172 -4.73 7.95 -8.17
N LEU A 173 -5.50 8.80 -8.86
CA LEU A 173 -5.21 9.12 -10.25
C LEU A 173 -3.86 9.83 -10.38
N HIS A 174 -3.52 10.74 -9.46
CA HIS A 174 -2.25 11.45 -9.45
C HIS A 174 -1.05 10.49 -9.36
N GLU A 175 -1.10 9.53 -8.43
CA GLU A 175 -0.03 8.53 -8.25
C GLU A 175 0.03 7.48 -9.36
N PHE A 176 -1.06 7.29 -10.11
CA PHE A 176 -1.10 6.35 -11.22
C PHE A 176 -0.19 6.82 -12.36
N ASN A 177 0.88 6.06 -12.57
CA ASN A 177 1.91 6.28 -13.58
C ASN A 177 1.94 5.11 -14.57
N GLY A 178 2.33 5.37 -15.82
CA GLY A 178 2.38 4.37 -16.88
C GLY A 178 1.60 4.77 -18.13
N ASP A 179 0.84 5.86 -18.03
CA ASP A 179 0.18 6.52 -19.16
C ASP A 179 1.18 7.28 -20.02
N GLN A 180 1.01 7.21 -21.33
CA GLN A 180 1.55 8.23 -22.23
C GLN A 180 0.54 9.37 -22.33
N PRO A 181 0.93 10.65 -22.16
CA PRO A 181 -0.01 11.76 -22.19
C PRO A 181 -0.41 12.15 -23.63
N THR A 182 -0.84 11.18 -24.42
CA THR A 182 -1.31 11.32 -25.80
C THR A 182 -2.76 10.88 -25.92
N GLU A 183 -3.44 11.32 -26.98
CA GLU A 183 -4.84 10.96 -27.20
C GLU A 183 -5.00 9.49 -27.61
N GLU A 184 -3.95 8.77 -28.01
CA GLU A 184 -4.06 7.34 -28.32
C GLU A 184 -3.95 6.42 -27.09
N ASP A 185 -3.49 6.93 -25.95
CA ASP A 185 -3.27 6.15 -24.75
C ASP A 185 -4.58 5.99 -23.96
N GLU A 186 -5.11 4.76 -23.93
CA GLU A 186 -6.39 4.45 -23.28
C GLU A 186 -6.40 4.79 -21.78
N LEU A 187 -5.26 4.62 -21.12
CA LEU A 187 -5.12 4.88 -19.69
C LEU A 187 -5.17 6.40 -19.43
N TYR A 188 -4.48 7.20 -20.23
CA TYR A 188 -4.55 8.65 -20.18
C TYR A 188 -5.96 9.17 -20.46
N GLN A 189 -6.64 8.62 -21.47
CA GLN A 189 -8.02 8.97 -21.78
C GLN A 189 -8.96 8.68 -20.60
N HIS A 190 -8.82 7.50 -19.99
CA HIS A 190 -9.65 7.12 -18.85
C HIS A 190 -9.41 8.04 -17.65
N LYS A 191 -8.14 8.34 -17.34
CA LYS A 191 -7.76 9.32 -16.31
C LYS A 191 -8.38 10.70 -16.58
N CYS A 192 -8.29 11.19 -17.82
CA CYS A 192 -8.89 12.47 -18.21
C CYS A 192 -10.41 12.48 -18.02
N LYS A 193 -11.10 11.41 -18.44
CA LYS A 193 -12.56 11.28 -18.29
C LYS A 193 -13.00 11.39 -16.82
N LEU A 194 -12.34 10.65 -15.92
CA LEU A 194 -12.68 10.65 -14.49
C LEU A 194 -12.40 12.02 -13.86
N VAL A 195 -11.29 12.67 -14.21
CA VAL A 195 -10.99 14.03 -13.75
C VAL A 195 -12.02 15.04 -14.27
N GLU A 196 -12.42 14.93 -15.55
CA GLU A 196 -13.46 15.79 -16.13
C GLU A 196 -14.82 15.65 -15.44
N GLU A 197 -15.19 14.43 -15.04
CA GLU A 197 -16.38 14.17 -14.24
C GLU A 197 -16.31 14.86 -12.87
N LEU A 198 -15.18 14.71 -12.16
CA LEU A 198 -14.98 15.31 -10.83
C LEU A 198 -14.89 16.85 -10.85
N ARG A 199 -14.58 17.47 -12.00
CA ARG A 199 -14.69 18.94 -12.16
C ARG A 199 -16.12 19.45 -12.06
N GLN A 200 -17.10 18.58 -12.27
CA GLN A 200 -18.54 18.89 -12.11
C GLN A 200 -19.10 18.41 -10.77
N ASP A 201 -18.25 17.96 -9.83
CA ASP A 201 -18.69 17.45 -8.53
C ASP A 201 -19.55 18.46 -7.77
N SER A 202 -20.54 17.98 -7.02
CA SER A 202 -21.36 18.80 -6.12
C SER A 202 -20.55 19.58 -5.07
N ASN A 203 -19.43 19.03 -4.61
CA ASN A 203 -18.57 19.60 -3.57
C ASN A 203 -17.49 20.50 -4.16
N ILE A 204 -17.34 21.72 -3.63
CA ILE A 204 -16.38 22.71 -4.13
C ILE A 204 -14.92 22.26 -4.03
N TYR A 205 -14.55 21.54 -2.98
CA TYR A 205 -13.16 21.11 -2.78
C TYR A 205 -12.75 20.03 -3.79
N VAL A 206 -13.66 19.11 -4.10
CA VAL A 206 -13.45 18.11 -5.15
C VAL A 206 -13.29 18.80 -6.51
N ARG A 207 -14.16 19.76 -6.84
CA ARG A 207 -14.05 20.51 -8.11
C ARG A 207 -12.74 21.27 -8.25
N LEU A 208 -12.29 21.95 -7.19
CA LEU A 208 -11.06 22.75 -7.24
C LEU A 208 -9.83 21.86 -7.44
N GLU A 209 -9.75 20.74 -6.73
CA GLU A 209 -8.66 19.78 -6.88
C GLU A 209 -8.70 19.12 -8.27
N ALA A 210 -9.89 18.74 -8.75
CA ALA A 210 -10.05 18.17 -10.09
C ALA A 210 -9.68 19.16 -11.19
N GLU A 211 -9.98 20.45 -11.02
CA GLU A 211 -9.54 21.49 -11.95
C GLU A 211 -8.01 21.62 -11.96
N TYR A 212 -7.35 21.58 -10.81
CA TYR A 212 -5.90 21.59 -10.72
C TYR A 212 -5.28 20.40 -11.46
N GLU A 213 -5.74 19.18 -11.17
CA GLU A 213 -5.27 17.95 -11.83
C GLU A 213 -5.53 17.98 -13.34
N TYR A 214 -6.66 18.53 -13.77
CA TYR A 214 -6.95 18.70 -15.19
C TYR A 214 -5.97 19.62 -15.91
N GLN A 215 -5.57 20.72 -15.27
CA GLN A 215 -4.55 21.61 -15.84
C GLN A 215 -3.19 20.93 -15.89
N LEU A 216 -2.83 20.10 -14.90
CA LEU A 216 -1.62 19.29 -14.94
C LEU A 216 -1.63 18.29 -16.10
N LEU A 217 -2.75 17.58 -16.32
CA LEU A 217 -2.90 16.65 -17.44
C LEU A 217 -2.75 17.36 -18.79
N LYS A 218 -3.43 18.50 -18.97
CA LYS A 218 -3.29 19.34 -20.17
C LYS A 218 -1.86 19.80 -20.40
N PHE A 219 -1.18 20.22 -19.33
CA PHE A 219 0.22 20.62 -19.41
C PHE A 219 1.12 19.44 -19.80
N ARG A 220 0.94 18.26 -19.18
CA ARG A 220 1.70 17.04 -19.53
C ARG A 220 1.55 16.69 -21.00
N SER A 221 0.32 16.71 -21.53
CA SER A 221 0.07 16.40 -22.94
C SER A 221 0.68 17.42 -23.90
N LYS A 222 0.46 18.72 -23.66
CA LYS A 222 1.03 19.80 -24.51
C LYS A 222 2.56 19.84 -24.49
N SER A 223 3.17 19.40 -23.41
CA SER A 223 4.61 19.48 -23.19
C SER A 223 5.34 18.15 -23.44
N TYR A 224 4.61 17.10 -23.84
CA TYR A 224 5.11 15.74 -23.93
C TYR A 224 6.30 15.60 -24.89
N GLU A 225 6.16 16.14 -26.10
CA GLU A 225 7.20 16.11 -27.14
C GLU A 225 8.28 17.18 -26.94
N LEU A 226 8.09 18.10 -26.00
CA LEU A 226 9.03 19.21 -25.80
C LEU A 226 10.28 18.76 -25.05
N PRO A 227 11.47 19.24 -25.46
CA PRO A 227 12.69 19.12 -24.67
C PRO A 227 12.50 19.72 -23.26
N LYS A 228 13.13 19.13 -22.25
CA LYS A 228 13.03 19.57 -20.83
C LYS A 228 13.32 21.07 -20.63
N ALA A 229 14.23 21.64 -21.41
CA ALA A 229 14.58 23.06 -21.34
C ALA A 229 13.45 23.99 -21.83
N GLU A 230 12.60 23.52 -22.73
CA GLU A 230 11.46 24.26 -23.26
C GLU A 230 10.23 24.11 -22.36
N ARG A 231 10.01 22.91 -21.78
CA ARG A 231 8.94 22.70 -20.79
C ARG A 231 9.01 23.63 -19.59
N ARG A 232 10.23 23.96 -19.13
CA ARG A 232 10.45 24.86 -17.98
C ARG A 232 10.07 26.32 -18.25
N LYS A 233 9.79 26.70 -19.49
CA LYS A 233 9.45 28.07 -19.89
C LYS A 233 7.95 28.30 -20.05
N GLN A 234 7.15 27.24 -19.98
CA GLN A 234 5.68 27.28 -19.97
C GLN A 234 5.17 27.36 -18.54
#